data_AF-A0A534RYN8-F1
#
_entry.id   AF-A0A534RYN8-F1
#
_cell.length_a   1.000
_cell.length_b   1.000
_cell.length_c   1.000
_cell.angle_alpha   90.00
_cell.angle_beta   90.00
_cell.angle_gamma   90.00
#
_symmetry.space_group_name_H-M   'P 1'
#
loop_
_entity.id
_entity.type
_entity.pdbx_description
1 polymer ?
#
loop_
_entity_poly.entity_id
_entity_poly.type
_entity_poly.pdbx_seq_one_letter_code
_entity_poly.pdbx_strand_id
1 'polypeptide(L)'
;MIVGDRNFGVFSVTHWLHQAGHPVVFRLSIDRVTRVLGKAPRPGLDEQVVWTASAHDRRAHPELTQESPVEGRIIVMHLHKRGDREPTKLYLLTTLSLPAAEIV
;
A
#
# COMPACT_ATOMS: atom_id res chain seq x y z
N MET A 1 -13.90 2.78 6.03
CA MET A 1 -12.85 2.13 5.22
C MET A 1 -12.79 2.80 3.87
N ILE A 2 -11.60 3.20 3.42
CA ILE A 2 -11.40 3.83 2.11
C ILE A 2 -10.66 2.84 1.20
N VAL A 3 -11.18 2.65 -0.01
CA VAL A 3 -10.58 1.80 -1.04
C VAL A 3 -10.14 2.67 -2.20
N GLY A 4 -8.92 2.46 -2.70
CA GLY A 4 -8.32 3.28 -3.74
C GLY A 4 -7.42 2.48 -4.67
N ASP A 5 -7.44 2.84 -5.96
CA ASP A 5 -6.58 2.20 -6.97
C ASP A 5 -5.20 2.90 -7.08
N ARG A 6 -4.34 2.40 -7.99
CA ARG A 6 -2.91 2.78 -8.11
C ARG A 6 -2.60 4.27 -8.08
N ASN A 7 -3.51 5.11 -8.58
CA ASN A 7 -3.31 6.55 -8.66
C ASN A 7 -3.46 7.26 -7.30
N PHE A 8 -4.10 6.62 -6.31
CA PHE A 8 -4.38 7.20 -5.00
C PHE A 8 -3.53 6.62 -3.87
N GLY A 9 -2.85 5.49 -4.10
CA GLY A 9 -1.94 4.86 -3.14
C GLY A 9 -0.61 5.62 -3.01
N VAL A 10 -0.63 6.94 -2.81
CA VAL A 10 0.54 7.78 -2.51
C VAL A 10 0.68 7.97 -1.00
N PHE A 11 1.89 8.33 -0.54
CA PHE A 11 2.16 8.45 0.88
C PHE A 11 1.29 9.53 1.54
N SER A 12 1.17 10.72 0.94
CA SER A 12 0.43 11.86 1.53
C SER A 12 -1.04 11.53 1.81
N VAL A 13 -1.75 10.93 0.85
CA VAL A 13 -3.15 10.51 1.02
C VAL A 13 -3.28 9.44 2.11
N THR A 14 -2.40 8.43 2.09
CA THR A 14 -2.39 7.36 3.08
C THR A 14 -2.14 7.91 4.48
N HIS A 15 -1.17 8.82 4.61
CA HIS A 15 -0.81 9.48 5.86
C HIS A 15 -2.00 10.25 6.45
N TRP A 16 -2.65 11.11 5.67
CA TRP A 16 -3.79 11.89 6.16
C TRP A 16 -4.96 11.02 6.60
N LEU A 17 -5.27 9.96 5.84
CA LEU A 17 -6.33 9.03 6.22
C LEU A 17 -5.97 8.21 7.46
N HIS A 18 -4.70 7.81 7.59
CA HIS A 18 -4.20 7.12 8.78
C HIS A 18 -4.30 8.01 10.03
N GLN A 19 -3.83 9.27 9.93
CA GLN A 19 -3.95 10.27 11.00
C GLN A 19 -5.41 10.57 11.37
N ALA A 20 -6.32 10.57 10.39
CA ALA A 20 -7.75 10.72 10.61
C ALA A 20 -8.44 9.46 11.17
N GLY A 21 -7.71 8.37 11.41
CA GLY A 21 -8.25 7.12 11.95
C GLY A 21 -9.10 6.33 10.94
N HIS A 22 -8.94 6.58 9.64
CA HIS A 22 -9.65 5.86 8.60
C HIS A 22 -8.84 4.65 8.10
N PRO A 23 -9.37 3.41 8.23
CA PRO A 23 -8.72 2.24 7.64
C PRO A 23 -8.70 2.33 6.11
N VAL A 24 -7.58 1.91 5.51
CA VAL A 24 -7.38 1.98 4.06
C VAL A 24 -7.06 0.61 3.44
N VAL A 25 -7.45 0.44 2.19
CA VAL A 25 -6.97 -0.61 1.28
C VAL A 25 -6.63 0.06 -0.06
N PHE A 26 -5.33 0.23 -0.32
CA PHE A 26 -4.86 0.88 -1.54
C PHE A 26 -4.06 -0.06 -2.41
N ARG A 27 -4.42 -0.12 -3.70
CA ARG A 27 -3.56 -0.75 -4.68
C ARG A 27 -2.36 0.16 -4.95
N LEU A 28 -1.17 -0.40 -4.88
CA LEU A 28 0.09 0.27 -5.21
C LEU A 28 0.58 -0.12 -6.61
N SER A 29 1.44 0.73 -7.19
CA SER A 29 2.28 0.32 -8.31
C SER A 29 3.42 -0.58 -7.84
N ILE A 30 4.01 -1.34 -8.77
CA ILE A 30 5.18 -2.20 -8.50
C ILE A 30 6.35 -1.38 -7.92
N ASP A 31 6.64 -0.22 -8.49
CA ASP A 31 7.74 0.62 -8.03
C ASP A 31 7.52 1.16 -6.62
N ARG A 32 6.27 1.38 -6.23
CA ARG A 32 5.93 1.90 -4.92
C ARG A 32 5.99 0.81 -3.86
N VAL A 33 5.37 -0.33 -4.10
CA VAL A 33 5.45 -1.46 -3.16
C VAL A 33 6.90 -1.92 -2.98
N THR A 34 7.73 -1.88 -4.03
CA THR A 34 9.16 -2.22 -3.93
C THR A 34 9.91 -1.24 -3.02
N ARG A 35 9.62 0.07 -3.12
CA ARG A 35 10.20 1.07 -2.23
C ARG A 35 9.75 0.91 -0.78
N VAL A 36 8.47 0.61 -0.55
CA VAL A 36 7.92 0.38 0.79
C VAL A 36 8.54 -0.86 1.43
N LEU A 37 8.67 -1.95 0.68
CA LEU A 37 9.25 -3.21 1.16
C LEU A 37 10.78 -3.18 1.27
N GLY A 38 11.46 -2.29 0.55
CA GLY A 38 12.93 -2.32 0.38
C GLY A 38 13.44 -3.53 -0.42
N LYS A 39 12.54 -4.33 -1.00
CA LYS A 39 12.83 -5.55 -1.78
C LYS A 39 11.74 -5.77 -2.84
N ALA A 40 12.05 -6.58 -3.85
CA ALA A 40 11.07 -6.94 -4.87
C ALA A 40 9.89 -7.71 -4.24
N PRO A 41 8.63 -7.33 -4.52
CA PRO A 41 7.46 -8.05 -4.02
C PRO A 41 7.39 -9.45 -4.63
N ARG A 42 6.93 -10.42 -3.85
CA ARG A 42 6.76 -11.82 -4.27
C ARG A 42 5.31 -12.25 -4.07
N PRO A 43 4.78 -13.13 -4.93
CA PRO A 43 3.41 -13.65 -4.76
C PRO A 43 3.24 -14.30 -3.39
N GLY A 44 2.12 -14.02 -2.72
CA GLY A 44 1.82 -14.56 -1.39
C GLY A 44 2.48 -13.81 -0.23
N LEU A 45 3.21 -12.73 -0.50
CA LEU A 45 3.76 -11.88 0.56
C LEU A 45 2.62 -11.19 1.34
N ASP A 46 2.64 -11.33 2.66
CA ASP A 46 1.78 -10.62 3.62
C ASP A 46 2.67 -10.16 4.78
N GLU A 47 3.15 -8.91 4.74
CA GLU A 47 4.16 -8.40 5.68
C GLU A 47 3.76 -7.05 6.26
N GLN A 48 3.97 -6.88 7.58
CA GLN A 48 3.88 -5.58 8.23
C GLN A 48 5.00 -4.67 7.74
N VAL A 49 4.68 -3.40 7.53
CA VAL A 49 5.58 -2.38 7.03
C VAL A 49 5.39 -1.07 7.78
N VAL A 50 6.49 -0.32 7.88
CA VAL A 50 6.46 1.07 8.31
C VAL A 50 6.79 1.91 7.09
N TRP A 51 5.78 2.59 6.54
CA TRP A 51 5.97 3.43 5.37
C TRP A 51 6.27 4.86 5.80
N THR A 52 7.37 5.43 5.31
CA THR A 52 7.76 6.82 5.55
C THR A 52 7.66 7.67 4.29
N ALA A 53 7.43 8.98 4.45
CA ALA A 53 7.46 9.95 3.36
C ALA A 53 8.79 9.87 2.57
N SER A 54 8.71 9.89 1.24
CA SER A 54 9.90 10.04 0.39
C SER A 54 10.37 11.50 0.36
N ALA A 55 11.59 11.74 -0.16
CA ALA A 55 12.08 13.11 -0.39
C ALA A 55 11.20 13.90 -1.37
N HIS A 56 10.56 13.22 -2.33
CA HIS A 56 9.62 13.85 -3.24
C HIS A 56 8.32 14.25 -2.53
N ASP A 57 7.77 13.34 -1.71
CA ASP A 57 6.55 13.61 -0.93
C ASP A 57 6.76 14.83 -0.03
N ARG A 58 7.89 14.91 0.67
CA ARG A 58 8.23 16.06 1.54
C ARG A 58 8.40 17.38 0.78
N ARG A 59 8.88 17.33 -0.47
CA ARG A 59 9.01 18.54 -1.29
C ARG A 59 7.65 19.05 -1.74
N ALA A 60 6.74 18.15 -2.08
CA ALA A 60 5.37 18.48 -2.49
C ALA A 60 4.48 18.85 -1.30
N HIS A 61 4.77 18.28 -0.13
CA HIS A 61 4.01 18.41 1.11
C HIS A 61 4.98 18.65 2.30
N PRO A 62 5.50 19.88 2.46
CA PRO A 62 6.45 20.22 3.53
C PRO A 62 5.93 19.96 4.95
N GLU A 63 4.60 19.90 5.11
CA GLU A 63 3.92 19.57 6.36
C GLU A 63 4.07 18.09 6.79
N LEU A 64 4.52 17.20 5.88
CA LEU A 64 4.80 15.80 6.20
C LEU A 64 6.19 15.69 6.87
N THR A 65 6.21 15.72 8.20
CA THR A 65 7.45 15.49 8.97
C THR A 65 7.82 14.00 8.98
N GLN A 66 9.12 13.70 9.20
CA GLN A 66 9.62 12.32 9.24
C GLN A 66 9.03 11.48 10.40
N GLU A 67 8.48 12.15 11.40
CA GLU A 67 8.02 11.56 12.66
C GLU A 67 6.63 10.91 12.57
N SER A 68 5.97 10.97 11.40
CA SER A 68 4.65 10.38 11.20
C SER A 68 4.67 9.28 10.15
N PRO A 69 5.29 8.11 10.43
CA PRO A 69 5.17 6.97 9.55
C PRO A 69 3.73 6.44 9.50
N VAL A 70 3.40 5.74 8.43
CA VAL A 70 2.18 4.93 8.35
C VAL A 70 2.55 3.49 8.66
N GLU A 71 2.05 2.98 9.77
CA GLU A 71 2.09 1.55 10.06
C GLU A 71 0.99 0.85 9.26
N GLY A 72 1.36 -0.19 8.54
CA GLY A 72 0.41 -0.95 7.73
C GLY A 72 1.00 -2.26 7.28
N ARG A 73 0.34 -2.89 6.31
CA ARG A 73 0.67 -4.22 5.82
C ARG A 73 0.60 -4.27 4.31
N ILE A 74 1.58 -4.91 3.70
CA ILE A 74 1.60 -5.17 2.26
C ILE A 74 1.12 -6.59 2.00
N ILE A 75 0.12 -6.72 1.12
CA ILE A 75 -0.38 -8.00 0.61
C ILE A 75 -0.11 -8.06 -0.89
N VAL A 76 0.58 -9.11 -1.35
CA VAL A 76 0.90 -9.34 -2.76
C VAL A 76 0.17 -10.56 -3.26
N MET A 77 -0.69 -10.36 -4.25
CA MET A 77 -1.53 -11.42 -4.80
C MET A 77 -1.50 -11.46 -6.32
N HIS A 78 -1.57 -12.69 -6.84
CA HIS A 78 -1.73 -12.97 -8.25
C HIS A 78 -3.11 -13.59 -8.45
N LEU A 79 -4.03 -12.84 -9.06
CA LEU A 79 -5.38 -13.31 -9.36
C LEU A 79 -5.41 -13.88 -10.77
N HIS A 80 -5.80 -15.15 -10.90
CA HIS A 80 -6.05 -15.79 -12.18
C HIS A 80 -7.55 -15.79 -12.45
N LYS A 81 -8.02 -15.04 -13.47
CA LYS A 81 -9.40 -15.22 -13.96
C LYS A 81 -9.40 -16.29 -15.04
N ARG A 82 -10.53 -17.00 -15.15
CA ARG A 82 -10.71 -18.03 -16.18
C ARG A 82 -10.57 -17.39 -17.57
N GLY A 83 -9.56 -17.82 -18.33
CA GLY A 83 -9.25 -17.30 -19.66
C GLY A 83 -8.08 -16.32 -19.72
N ASP A 84 -7.55 -15.86 -18.57
CA ASP A 84 -6.36 -15.02 -18.53
C ASP A 84 -5.11 -15.86 -18.84
N ARG A 85 -4.25 -15.34 -19.74
CA ARG A 85 -2.92 -15.92 -20.00
C ARG A 85 -1.93 -15.59 -18.88
N GLU A 86 -2.09 -14.44 -18.25
CA GLU A 86 -1.19 -13.92 -17.22
C GLU A 86 -2.00 -13.48 -15.99
N PRO A 87 -1.50 -13.70 -14.76
CA PRO A 87 -2.22 -13.29 -13.56
C PRO A 87 -2.29 -11.77 -13.44
N THR A 88 -3.44 -11.28 -12.96
CA THR A 88 -3.55 -9.91 -12.48
C THR A 88 -2.77 -9.76 -11.18
N LYS A 89 -1.69 -8.98 -11.22
CA LYS A 89 -0.88 -8.66 -10.04
C LYS A 89 -1.53 -7.55 -9.23
N LEU A 90 -1.77 -7.83 -7.95
CA LEU A 90 -2.24 -6.90 -6.94
C LEU A 90 -1.16 -6.71 -5.89
N TYR A 91 -0.87 -5.45 -5.59
CA TYR A 91 0.00 -5.03 -4.50
C TYR A 91 -0.87 -4.12 -3.63
N LEU A 92 -1.29 -4.59 -2.49
CA LEU A 92 -2.21 -3.86 -1.61
C LEU A 92 -1.45 -3.38 -0.39
N LEU A 93 -1.60 -2.12 -0.06
CA LEU A 93 -1.34 -1.61 1.27
C LEU A 93 -2.65 -1.60 2.05
N THR A 94 -2.62 -2.07 3.29
CA THR A 94 -3.76 -1.95 4.18
C THR A 94 -3.35 -1.60 5.61
N THR A 95 -4.20 -0.86 6.31
CA THR A 95 -4.10 -0.64 7.76
C THR A 95 -5.08 -1.52 8.55
N LEU A 96 -5.78 -2.44 7.88
CA LEU A 96 -6.70 -3.39 8.50
C LEU A 96 -5.94 -4.58 9.10
N SER A 97 -6.42 -5.05 10.24
CA SER A 97 -5.99 -6.28 10.90
C SER A 97 -6.75 -7.54 10.45
N LEU A 98 -7.63 -7.43 9.44
CA LEU A 98 -8.39 -8.55 8.90
C LEU A 98 -7.48 -9.58 8.19
N PRO A 99 -7.83 -10.87 8.13
CA PRO A 99 -7.14 -11.84 7.29
C PRO A 99 -7.07 -11.38 5.82
N ALA A 100 -6.00 -11.72 5.10
CA ALA A 100 -5.86 -11.35 3.68
C ALA A 100 -7.05 -11.82 2.83
N ALA A 101 -7.61 -13.00 3.13
CA ALA A 101 -8.78 -13.55 2.43
C ALA A 101 -10.07 -12.73 2.61
N GLU A 102 -10.14 -11.84 3.61
CA GLU A 102 -11.29 -10.96 3.84
C GLU A 102 -11.09 -9.56 3.24
N ILE A 103 -9.88 -9.26 2.75
CA ILE A 103 -9.52 -7.97 2.14
C ILE A 103 -9.60 -8.04 0.61
N VAL A 104 -9.45 -9.25 0.02
CA VAL A 104 -9.23 -9.45 -1.42
C VAL A 104 -10.26 -10.35 -2.07
#